data_AF-A0A655A8C7-F1
#
_entry.id   AF-A0A655A8C7-F1
#
_cell.length_a   1.000
_cell.length_b   1.000
_cell.length_c   1.000
_cell.angle_alpha   90.00
_cell.angle_beta   90.00
_cell.angle_gamma   90.00
#
_symmetry.space_group_name_H-M   'P 1'
#
loop_
_entity.id
_entity.type
_entity.pdbx_description
1 polymer ?
#
loop_
_entity_poly.entity_id
_entity_poly.type
_entity_poly.pdbx_seq_one_letter_code
_entity_poly.pdbx_strand_id
1 'polypeptide(L)'
;MEYELDAAKLLDFPVMTDMRDPLTTAFHKAKLQADFHKPLRAEDLLDDPDAAGHYLDAVRDYVTAFDTAEAEAMRRRRTGFSREEQQRLARAQSLLRVASDAGATAQERERAYRLARTELDGLIVLPDRTRAGIERGIAGELDD
;
A
#
# COMPACT_ATOMS: atom_id res chain seq x y z
N MET A 1 3.02 4.90 0.37
CA MET A 1 1.79 5.35 -0.34
C MET A 1 0.60 4.90 0.47
N GLU A 2 -0.56 5.54 0.37
CA GLU A 2 -1.71 5.24 1.23
C GLU A 2 -2.10 3.75 1.17
N TYR A 3 -2.04 3.13 -0.02
CA TYR A 3 -2.27 1.69 -0.22
C TYR A 3 -1.27 0.75 0.50
N GLU A 4 -0.10 1.24 0.93
CA GLU A 4 0.89 0.47 1.71
C GLU A 4 0.81 0.76 3.21
N LEU A 5 0.00 1.74 3.62
CA LEU A 5 -0.12 2.17 5.01
C LEU A 5 -1.49 1.82 5.59
N ASP A 6 -2.53 1.88 4.77
CA ASP A 6 -3.90 1.52 5.14
C ASP A 6 -4.27 0.14 4.60
N ALA A 7 -4.32 -0.84 5.52
CA ALA A 7 -4.69 -2.20 5.18
C ALA A 7 -6.14 -2.34 4.68
N ALA A 8 -7.07 -1.49 5.13
CA ALA A 8 -8.44 -1.51 4.64
C ALA A 8 -8.48 -1.04 3.19
N LYS A 9 -7.80 0.08 2.87
CA LYS A 9 -7.70 0.59 1.50
C LYS A 9 -7.01 -0.42 0.57
N LEU A 10 -5.96 -1.08 1.04
CA LEU A 10 -5.31 -2.17 0.32
C LEU A 10 -6.29 -3.29 -0.05
N LEU A 11 -7.10 -3.77 0.91
CA LEU A 11 -8.04 -4.86 0.67
C LEU A 11 -9.22 -4.45 -0.24
N ASP A 12 -9.55 -3.16 -0.29
CA ASP A 12 -10.55 -2.63 -1.23
C ASP A 12 -10.00 -2.54 -2.67
N PHE A 13 -8.71 -2.27 -2.81
CA PHE A 13 -8.02 -2.05 -4.08
C PHE A 13 -6.74 -2.89 -4.22
N PRO A 14 -6.83 -4.22 -4.16
CA PRO A 14 -5.68 -5.11 -4.00
C PRO A 14 -4.72 -5.13 -5.19
N VAL A 15 -5.17 -4.72 -6.38
CA VAL A 15 -4.30 -4.65 -7.56
C VAL A 15 -3.18 -3.62 -7.39
N MET A 16 -3.35 -2.58 -6.55
CA MET A 16 -2.32 -1.53 -6.32
C MET A 16 -1.03 -2.06 -5.67
N THR A 17 -1.06 -3.27 -5.13
CA THR A 17 0.10 -3.96 -4.55
C THR A 17 0.47 -5.24 -5.30
N ASP A 18 -0.28 -5.60 -6.35
CA ASP A 18 -0.02 -6.79 -7.18
C ASP A 18 0.98 -6.47 -8.30
N MET A 19 2.25 -6.82 -8.08
CA MET A 19 3.33 -6.64 -9.06
C MET A 19 3.21 -7.55 -10.30
N ARG A 20 2.17 -8.38 -10.40
CA ARG A 20 1.84 -9.10 -11.64
C ARG A 20 1.01 -8.25 -12.59
N ASP A 21 0.33 -7.22 -12.08
CA ASP A 21 -0.40 -6.29 -12.92
C ASP A 21 0.58 -5.30 -13.58
N PRO A 22 0.50 -5.13 -14.92
CA PRO A 22 1.44 -4.28 -15.64
C PRO A 22 1.29 -2.79 -15.30
N LEU A 23 0.10 -2.30 -14.95
CA LEU A 23 -0.10 -0.90 -14.57
C LEU A 23 0.48 -0.64 -13.20
N THR A 24 0.25 -1.55 -12.24
CA THR A 24 0.88 -1.49 -10.92
C THR A 24 2.41 -1.55 -11.03
N THR A 25 2.93 -2.44 -11.88
CA THR A 25 4.39 -2.53 -12.12
C THR A 25 4.94 -1.25 -12.72
N ALA A 26 4.27 -0.67 -13.72
CA ALA A 26 4.69 0.58 -14.36
C ALA A 26 4.72 1.73 -13.36
N PHE A 27 3.69 1.84 -12.53
CA PHE A 27 3.60 2.79 -11.43
C PHE A 27 4.76 2.67 -10.44
N HIS A 28 5.03 1.47 -9.91
CA HIS A 28 6.13 1.27 -8.95
C HIS A 28 7.50 1.52 -9.58
N LYS A 29 7.69 1.21 -10.87
CA LYS A 29 8.92 1.55 -11.60
C LYS A 29 9.09 3.06 -11.74
N ALA A 30 8.05 3.78 -12.17
CA ALA A 30 8.09 5.23 -12.33
C ALA A 30 8.35 5.92 -10.97
N LYS A 31 7.75 5.38 -9.89
CA LYS A 31 8.05 5.83 -8.52
C LYS A 31 9.53 5.72 -8.18
N LEU A 32 10.14 4.56 -8.44
CA LEU A 32 11.55 4.33 -8.14
C LEU A 32 12.45 5.30 -8.92
N GLN A 33 12.09 5.60 -10.18
CA GLN A 33 12.82 6.59 -10.99
C GLN A 33 12.69 8.01 -10.40
N ALA A 34 11.48 8.43 -10.02
CA ALA A 34 11.28 9.72 -9.38
C ALA A 34 12.02 9.83 -8.04
N ASP A 35 11.99 8.77 -7.23
CA ASP A 35 12.69 8.71 -5.94
C ASP A 35 14.22 8.74 -6.15
N PHE A 36 14.75 8.18 -7.25
CA PHE A 36 16.18 8.23 -7.57
C PHE A 36 16.66 9.63 -7.98
N HIS A 37 15.83 10.38 -8.71
CA HIS A 37 16.14 11.76 -9.11
C HIS A 37 15.81 12.79 -8.03
N LYS A 38 15.21 12.38 -6.91
CA LYS A 38 14.78 13.28 -5.85
C LYS A 38 15.99 13.98 -5.21
N PRO A 39 16.02 15.31 -5.17
CA PRO A 39 17.13 16.05 -4.56
C PRO A 39 17.12 15.89 -3.03
N LEU A 40 18.29 16.04 -2.41
CA LEU A 40 18.42 16.01 -0.95
C LEU A 40 17.85 17.28 -0.33
N ARG A 41 18.05 18.43 -0.99
CA ARG A 41 17.49 19.74 -0.61
C ARG A 41 16.79 20.36 -1.80
N ALA A 42 15.75 21.16 -1.54
CA ALA A 42 15.06 21.87 -2.60
C ALA A 42 15.99 22.85 -3.35
N GLU A 43 16.97 23.43 -2.64
CA GLU A 43 17.98 24.32 -3.22
C GLU A 43 18.81 23.65 -4.32
N ASP A 44 19.08 22.34 -4.22
CA ASP A 44 19.93 21.61 -5.17
C ASP A 44 19.36 21.61 -6.61
N LEU A 45 18.04 21.82 -6.75
CA LEU A 45 17.37 21.95 -8.05
C LEU A 45 17.69 23.26 -8.77
N LEU A 46 18.13 24.29 -8.03
CA LEU A 46 18.49 25.59 -8.60
C LEU A 46 19.92 25.58 -9.17
N ASP A 47 20.77 24.72 -8.61
CA ASP A 47 22.19 24.63 -8.94
C ASP A 47 22.45 23.78 -10.19
N ASP A 48 21.55 22.83 -10.52
CA ASP A 48 21.65 21.95 -11.68
C ASP A 48 20.30 21.87 -12.45
N PRO A 49 20.10 22.72 -13.48
CA PRO A 49 18.87 22.74 -14.27
C PRO A 49 18.59 21.43 -15.02
N ASP A 50 19.61 20.69 -15.43
CA ASP A 50 19.45 19.43 -16.16
C ASP A 50 18.96 18.33 -15.21
N ALA A 51 19.55 18.23 -14.01
CA ALA A 51 19.07 17.33 -12.97
C ALA A 51 17.63 17.68 -12.54
N ALA A 52 17.32 18.97 -12.43
CA ALA A 52 15.95 19.42 -12.13
C ALA A 52 14.96 19.01 -13.23
N GLY A 53 15.35 19.12 -14.50
CA GLY A 53 14.56 18.62 -15.63
C GLY A 53 14.24 17.13 -15.52
N HIS A 54 15.28 16.30 -15.31
CA HIS A 54 15.09 14.86 -15.14
C HIS A 54 14.19 14.49 -13.96
N TYR A 55 14.33 15.18 -12.82
CA TYR A 55 13.46 14.96 -11.68
C TYR A 55 12.00 15.33 -11.98
N LEU A 56 11.76 16.48 -12.61
CA LEU A 56 10.41 16.91 -12.97
C LEU A 56 9.73 15.95 -13.95
N ASP A 57 10.47 15.46 -14.95
CA ASP A 57 9.94 14.48 -15.91
C ASP A 57 9.67 13.13 -15.25
N ALA A 58 10.57 12.64 -14.39
CA ALA A 58 10.34 11.41 -13.63
C ALA A 58 9.12 11.52 -12.69
N VAL A 59 8.90 12.69 -12.06
CA VAL A 59 7.71 12.94 -11.24
C VAL A 59 6.44 12.96 -12.09
N ARG A 60 6.47 13.56 -13.28
CA ARG A 60 5.31 13.56 -14.21
C ARG A 60 4.94 12.15 -14.65
N ASP A 61 5.94 11.33 -15.00
CA ASP A 61 5.75 9.93 -15.37
C ASP A 61 5.18 9.13 -14.21
N TYR A 62 5.71 9.34 -12.99
CA TYR A 62 5.21 8.73 -11.78
C TYR A 62 3.74 9.05 -11.50
N VAL A 63 3.36 10.33 -11.54
CA VAL A 63 1.97 10.76 -11.31
C VAL A 63 1.03 10.16 -12.36
N THR A 64 1.41 10.22 -13.62
CA THR A 64 0.61 9.66 -14.73
C THR A 64 0.42 8.15 -14.58
N ALA A 65 1.48 7.42 -14.24
CA ALA A 65 1.41 5.98 -14.03
C ALA A 65 0.58 5.63 -12.78
N PHE A 66 0.69 6.41 -11.70
CA PHE A 66 -0.12 6.24 -10.51
C PHE A 66 -1.61 6.43 -10.81
N ASP A 67 -1.99 7.55 -11.42
CA ASP A 67 -3.40 7.86 -11.73
C ASP A 67 -4.01 6.78 -12.64
N THR A 68 -3.22 6.27 -13.60
CA THR A 68 -3.64 5.18 -14.48
C THR A 68 -3.86 3.87 -13.72
N ALA A 69 -2.93 3.50 -12.84
CA ALA A 69 -3.05 2.30 -12.01
C ALA A 69 -4.21 2.42 -11.01
N GLU A 70 -4.38 3.60 -10.40
CA GLU A 70 -5.47 3.87 -9.45
C GLU A 70 -6.84 3.82 -10.12
N ALA A 71 -6.99 4.41 -11.31
CA ALA A 71 -8.23 4.32 -12.07
C ALA A 71 -8.60 2.86 -12.39
N GLU A 72 -7.63 2.03 -12.77
CA GLU A 72 -7.88 0.61 -13.00
C GLU A 72 -8.20 -0.14 -11.69
N ALA A 73 -7.52 0.20 -10.60
CA ALA A 73 -7.82 -0.36 -9.29
C ALA A 73 -9.25 -0.02 -8.84
N MET A 74 -9.69 1.21 -9.04
CA MET A 74 -11.06 1.65 -8.75
C MET A 74 -12.10 0.93 -9.62
N ARG A 75 -11.76 0.63 -10.89
CA ARG A 75 -12.62 -0.13 -11.79
C ARG A 75 -12.72 -1.60 -11.38
N ARG A 76 -11.59 -2.25 -11.08
CA ARG A 76 -11.54 -3.68 -10.73
C ARG A 76 -12.01 -3.96 -9.31
N ARG A 77 -11.64 -3.13 -8.33
CA ARG A 77 -11.85 -3.40 -6.90
C ARG A 77 -11.51 -4.86 -6.57
N ARG A 78 -12.51 -5.64 -6.12
CA ARG A 78 -12.40 -7.07 -5.80
C ARG A 78 -13.01 -7.99 -6.88
N THR A 79 -13.35 -7.48 -8.07
CA THR A 79 -14.03 -8.29 -9.11
C THR A 79 -13.15 -9.40 -9.69
N GLY A 80 -11.83 -9.29 -9.53
CA GLY A 80 -10.87 -10.35 -9.90
C GLY A 80 -10.88 -11.57 -8.96
N PHE A 81 -11.56 -11.47 -7.82
CA PHE A 81 -11.70 -12.57 -6.85
C PHE A 81 -13.06 -13.25 -7.01
N SER A 82 -13.09 -14.57 -6.80
CA SER A 82 -14.33 -15.33 -6.67
C SER A 82 -15.17 -14.87 -5.47
N ARG A 83 -16.44 -15.25 -5.42
CA ARG A 83 -17.33 -14.87 -4.30
C ARG A 83 -16.81 -15.36 -2.94
N GLU A 84 -16.24 -16.56 -2.90
CA GLU A 84 -15.67 -17.11 -1.66
C GLU A 84 -14.45 -16.31 -1.21
N GLU A 85 -13.55 -15.98 -2.14
CA GLU A 85 -12.38 -15.16 -1.86
C GLU A 85 -12.78 -13.74 -1.42
N GLN A 86 -13.79 -13.13 -2.04
CA GLN A 86 -14.32 -11.84 -1.61
C GLN A 86 -14.85 -11.87 -0.16
N GLN A 87 -15.46 -12.99 0.27
CA GLN A 87 -15.89 -13.17 1.66
C GLN A 87 -14.70 -13.32 2.60
N ARG A 88 -13.66 -14.05 2.20
CA ARG A 88 -12.38 -14.13 2.94
C ARG A 88 -11.76 -12.75 3.13
N LEU A 89 -11.71 -11.94 2.07
CA LEU A 89 -11.22 -10.56 2.13
C LEU A 89 -12.04 -9.68 3.09
N ALA A 90 -13.38 -9.82 3.08
CA ALA A 90 -14.24 -9.08 4.01
C ALA A 90 -14.04 -9.48 5.48
N ARG A 91 -13.82 -10.77 5.75
CA ARG A 91 -13.47 -11.26 7.09
C ARG A 91 -12.10 -10.75 7.53
N ALA A 92 -11.10 -10.83 6.65
CA ALA A 92 -9.77 -10.26 6.91
C ALA A 92 -9.85 -8.77 7.25
N GLN A 93 -10.60 -7.98 6.49
CA GLN A 93 -10.77 -6.54 6.74
C GLN A 93 -11.41 -6.27 8.11
N SER A 94 -12.40 -7.08 8.51
CA SER A 94 -13.04 -6.96 9.82
C SER A 94 -12.07 -7.30 10.96
N LEU A 95 -11.25 -8.34 10.78
CA LEU A 95 -10.22 -8.75 11.73
C LEU A 95 -9.10 -7.72 11.85
N LEU A 96 -8.66 -7.11 10.74
CA LEU A 96 -7.66 -6.04 10.75
C LEU A 96 -8.17 -4.79 11.47
N ARG A 97 -9.46 -4.48 11.37
CA ARG A 97 -10.07 -3.39 12.15
C ARG A 97 -9.95 -3.65 13.65
N VAL A 98 -10.20 -4.87 14.10
CA VAL A 98 -9.99 -5.27 15.51
C VAL A 98 -8.51 -5.19 15.87
N ALA A 99 -7.60 -5.64 15.01
CA ALA A 99 -6.15 -5.54 15.24
C ALA A 99 -5.65 -4.10 15.40
N SER A 100 -6.33 -3.12 14.80
CA SER A 100 -6.01 -1.69 14.92
C SER A 100 -6.84 -0.95 15.98
N ASP A 101 -7.75 -1.62 16.68
CA ASP A 101 -8.62 -1.00 17.68
C ASP A 101 -7.89 -0.77 19.01
N ALA A 102 -7.65 0.50 19.36
CA ALA A 102 -7.01 0.89 20.62
C ALA A 102 -7.88 0.58 21.87
N GLY A 103 -9.18 0.34 21.70
CA GLY A 103 -10.08 -0.10 22.77
C GLY A 103 -9.99 -1.60 23.08
N ALA A 104 -9.38 -2.40 22.20
CA ALA A 104 -9.19 -3.83 22.39
C ALA A 104 -7.88 -4.13 23.14
N THR A 105 -7.84 -5.26 23.85
CA THR A 105 -6.61 -5.70 24.53
C THR A 105 -5.54 -6.13 23.51
N ALA A 106 -4.26 -6.02 23.88
CA ALA A 106 -3.15 -6.46 23.01
C ALA A 106 -3.31 -7.93 22.55
N GLN A 107 -3.81 -8.81 23.42
CA GLN A 107 -4.04 -10.22 23.08
C GLN A 107 -5.16 -10.41 22.05
N GLU A 108 -6.26 -9.66 22.16
CA GLU A 108 -7.35 -9.68 21.17
C GLU A 108 -6.87 -9.18 19.82
N ARG A 109 -6.10 -8.10 19.81
CA ARG A 109 -5.53 -7.50 18.60
C ARG A 109 -4.55 -8.44 17.90
N GLU A 110 -3.65 -9.07 18.65
CA GLU A 110 -2.71 -10.06 18.11
C GLU A 110 -3.43 -11.28 17.53
N ARG A 111 -4.44 -11.80 18.25
CA ARG A 111 -5.28 -12.90 17.76
C ARG A 111 -6.01 -12.51 16.48
N ALA A 112 -6.60 -11.33 16.43
CA ALA A 112 -7.29 -10.83 15.24
C ALA A 112 -6.33 -10.69 14.06
N TYR A 113 -5.12 -10.16 14.28
CA TYR A 113 -4.10 -10.04 13.25
C TYR A 113 -3.68 -11.40 12.67
N ARG A 114 -3.46 -12.40 13.53
CA ARG A 114 -3.12 -13.76 13.11
C ARG A 114 -4.21 -14.41 12.26
N LEU A 115 -5.47 -14.24 12.66
CA LEU A 115 -6.62 -14.73 11.90
C LEU A 115 -6.77 -13.99 10.57
N ALA A 116 -6.56 -12.67 10.54
CA ALA A 116 -6.59 -11.89 9.31
C ALA A 116 -5.56 -12.41 8.30
N ARG A 117 -4.33 -12.69 8.75
CA ARG A 117 -3.30 -13.29 7.88
C ARG A 117 -3.76 -14.61 7.28
N THR A 118 -4.37 -15.48 8.09
CA THR A 118 -4.90 -16.77 7.62
C THR A 118 -5.98 -16.59 6.55
N GLU A 119 -6.88 -15.61 6.72
CA GLU A 119 -7.90 -15.30 5.73
C GLU A 119 -7.30 -14.78 4.41
N LEU A 120 -6.19 -14.04 4.46
CA LEU A 120 -5.50 -13.48 3.31
C LEU A 120 -4.56 -14.45 2.59
N ASP A 121 -4.21 -15.58 3.22
CA ASP A 121 -3.24 -16.54 2.66
C ASP A 121 -3.67 -17.04 1.27
N GLY A 122 -2.75 -16.92 0.32
CA GLY A 122 -2.96 -17.24 -1.10
C GLY A 122 -3.76 -16.20 -1.89
N LEU A 123 -4.29 -15.16 -1.25
CA LEU A 123 -5.05 -14.08 -1.91
C LEU A 123 -4.21 -12.80 -2.03
N ILE A 124 -3.68 -12.33 -0.90
CA ILE A 124 -3.00 -11.05 -0.81
C ILE A 124 -1.86 -11.18 0.20
N VAL A 125 -0.67 -10.73 -0.20
CA VAL A 125 0.44 -10.52 0.72
C VAL A 125 0.39 -9.08 1.21
N LEU A 126 0.28 -8.88 2.53
CA LEU A 126 0.37 -7.54 3.12
C LEU A 126 1.81 -7.00 2.96
N PRO A 127 1.98 -5.77 2.44
CA PRO A 127 3.28 -5.10 2.37
C PRO A 127 3.95 -5.01 3.75
N ASP A 128 5.28 -5.05 3.76
CA ASP A 128 6.06 -5.04 5.00
C ASP A 128 5.80 -3.79 5.84
N ARG A 129 5.60 -2.63 5.21
CA ARG A 129 5.24 -1.39 5.91
C ARG A 129 3.88 -1.49 6.61
N THR A 130 2.88 -2.07 5.95
CA THR A 130 1.55 -2.29 6.53
C THR A 130 1.64 -3.25 7.72
N ARG A 131 2.38 -4.34 7.56
CA ARG A 131 2.64 -5.33 8.62
C ARG A 131 3.32 -4.68 9.82
N ALA A 132 4.42 -3.98 9.60
CA ALA A 132 5.19 -3.33 10.65
C ALA A 132 4.35 -2.30 11.41
N GLY A 133 3.54 -1.50 10.72
CA GLY A 133 2.63 -0.54 11.37
C GLY A 133 1.60 -1.21 12.28
N ILE A 134 0.99 -2.32 11.83
CA ILE A 134 0.05 -3.09 12.65
C ILE A 134 0.76 -3.70 13.87
N GLU A 135 1.92 -4.32 13.66
CA GLU A 135 2.68 -4.99 14.72
C GLU A 135 3.18 -4.01 15.78
N ARG A 136 3.72 -2.84 15.39
CA ARG A 136 4.06 -1.75 16.33
C ARG A 136 2.85 -1.28 17.12
N GLY A 137 1.74 -1.04 16.41
CA GLY A 137 0.49 -0.66 17.03
C GLY A 137 0.04 -1.68 18.09
N ILE A 138 0.16 -2.98 17.82
CA ILE A 138 -0.20 -4.07 18.76
C ILE A 138 0.73 -4.08 19.97
N ALA A 139 2.03 -3.85 19.77
CA ALA A 139 3.02 -3.75 20.85
C ALA A 139 2.80 -2.52 21.76
N GLY A 140 1.95 -1.57 21.35
CA GLY A 140 1.72 -0.33 22.08
C GLY A 140 2.81 0.71 21.83
N GLU A 141 3.63 0.51 20.80
CA GLU A 141 4.55 1.53 20.31
C GLU A 141 3.70 2.57 19.56
N LEU A 142 3.57 3.76 20.13
CA LEU A 142 2.97 4.90 19.43
C LEU A 142 3.94 5.35 18.34
N ASP A 143 3.44 5.58 17.13
CA ASP A 143 4.20 6.31 16.11
C ASP A 143 4.35 7.77 16.61
N ASP A 144 5.60 8.21 16.83
CA ASP A 144 5.97 9.64 17.06
C ASP A 144 5.80 10.48 15.79
#